data_AF-A0A956AMM7-F1
#
_entry.id   AF-A0A956AMM7-F1
#
_cell.length_a   1.000
_cell.length_b   1.000
_cell.length_c   1.000
_cell.angle_alpha   90.00
_cell.angle_beta   90.00
_cell.angle_gamma   90.00
#
_symmetry.space_group_name_H-M   'P 1'
#
loop_
_entity.id
_entity.type
_entity.pdbx_description
1 polymer ?
#
loop_
_entity_poly.entity_id
_entity_poly.type
_entity_poly.pdbx_seq_one_letter_code
_entity_poly.pdbx_strand_id
1 'polypeptide(L)'
;FIELTLDTSRAAVISSHLGDQRDRLAQLPAQRAEQAFILEVIAVLGPFREACARLSTAEGAAEKAREQAHRVAAGLLQLRSELDDAHAAGIERVAAAAEQKRQADNEARRVARWAEGLTRSAERHDLSEAKDHQQRAVEFERARRRDLALREACRPFRAQLALEDERRLLVEQLAAEESARAPQLDQLKQRGSDYVTVLSRELDHTDGLIAKYEAERENAVIAERALQTLVNDQARIAARAEADEKHAREAIGRRDSARQRLTQDGLLEAYEDVAAAVARWEAKKAAAEREAEEACNDRDAQAQALEALSTERSATVADQATTRGSASRAREDVRAALAEKEVLDADPLLCEVEECERADGFAGGVEGRLRDAAANADKQRMDSRVAGLYDEQALRTFEDTGLWPAPRDVDRVVQRLRTAGVDAFSGTEYLARNLRDDAAKKRALIEAAPDTFFGVMVPADALDRAQLVPGLSDELLGPVAVRCYTLVAPSHTHEGFVVGPGDDAAFHHGAAAKLRSSLEERVAARARAQALAQTRADRLRALADDVQRFVARWGDGKLDAAVERADALARELSLLTARIERQDEEMRVCRLRRDAAERIVGDARSRLGASELALA
;
A
#
# COMPACT_ATOMS: atom_id res chain seq x y z
N PHE A 1 157.42 18.91 71.15
CA PHE A 1 157.76 19.05 72.57
C PHE A 1 156.49 19.48 73.29
N ILE A 2 155.73 18.61 73.95
CA ILE A 2 156.08 17.54 74.90
C ILE A 2 155.32 16.25 74.56
N GLU A 3 155.97 15.13 74.87
CA GLU A 3 155.59 13.75 74.60
C GLU A 3 154.50 13.20 75.54
N LEU A 4 153.72 12.26 74.96
CA LEU A 4 153.13 11.03 75.51
C LEU A 4 152.21 11.11 76.75
N THR A 5 150.96 10.68 76.57
CA THR A 5 150.59 9.25 76.70
C THR A 5 149.25 8.98 76.00
N LEU A 6 149.26 8.03 75.07
CA LEU A 6 148.10 7.51 74.35
C LEU A 6 147.37 6.46 75.19
N ASP A 7 146.06 6.61 75.33
CA ASP A 7 145.15 5.48 75.57
C ASP A 7 144.76 4.91 74.20
N THR A 8 145.40 3.81 73.82
CA THR A 8 145.37 3.19 72.48
C THR A 8 144.00 2.59 72.10
N SER A 9 143.08 2.48 73.06
CA SER A 9 141.70 2.03 72.80
C SER A 9 140.82 3.11 72.16
N ARG A 10 141.09 4.40 72.42
CA ARG A 10 140.33 5.54 71.85
C ARG A 10 140.84 6.01 70.49
N ALA A 11 142.10 5.76 70.16
CA ALA A 11 142.70 6.19 68.89
C ALA A 11 142.11 5.45 67.66
N ALA A 12 141.77 4.16 67.80
CA ALA A 12 141.16 3.37 66.72
C ALA A 12 139.70 3.77 66.42
N VAL A 13 138.95 4.17 67.45
CA VAL A 13 137.55 4.65 67.31
C VAL A 13 137.51 6.05 66.69
N ILE A 14 138.46 6.93 67.04
CA ILE A 14 138.55 8.26 66.45
C ILE A 14 139.01 8.19 64.99
N SER A 15 139.89 7.26 64.62
CA SER A 15 140.30 7.10 63.21
C SER A 15 139.19 6.52 62.33
N SER A 16 138.35 5.60 62.83
CA SER A 16 137.19 5.11 62.06
C SER A 16 136.12 6.19 61.91
N HIS A 17 135.84 6.95 62.98
CA HIS A 17 134.89 8.07 62.91
C HIS A 17 135.35 9.22 62.01
N LEU A 18 136.66 9.49 61.92
CA LEU A 18 137.21 10.47 60.98
C LEU A 18 137.17 9.95 59.54
N GLY A 19 137.32 8.63 59.31
CA GLY A 19 137.11 8.01 58.00
C GLY A 19 135.67 8.14 57.51
N ASP A 20 134.71 7.74 58.35
CA ASP A 20 133.27 7.79 58.03
C ASP A 20 132.76 9.23 57.85
N GLN A 21 133.30 10.21 58.60
CA GLN A 21 132.96 11.62 58.39
C GLN A 21 133.58 12.20 57.12
N ARG A 22 134.77 11.73 56.71
CA ARG A 22 135.40 12.18 55.47
C ARG A 22 134.65 11.66 54.24
N ASP A 23 134.17 10.43 54.28
CA ASP A 23 133.39 9.84 53.18
C ASP A 23 131.99 10.48 53.07
N ARG A 24 131.35 10.81 54.21
CA ARG A 24 130.09 11.58 54.21
C ARG A 24 130.25 13.03 53.72
N LEU A 25 131.37 13.68 54.06
CA LEU A 25 131.66 15.03 53.56
C LEU A 25 132.04 15.04 52.07
N ALA A 26 132.62 13.96 51.56
CA ALA A 26 132.91 13.80 50.13
C ALA A 26 131.64 13.56 49.27
N GLN A 27 130.59 12.96 49.84
CA GLN A 27 129.32 12.66 49.13
C GLN A 27 128.26 13.78 49.22
N LEU A 28 128.45 14.76 50.12
CA LEU A 28 127.55 15.90 50.32
C LEU A 28 127.26 16.77 49.07
N PRO A 29 128.23 17.00 48.16
CA PRO A 29 127.96 17.72 46.90
C PRO A 29 127.04 16.93 45.96
N ALA A 30 127.21 15.61 45.88
CA ALA A 30 126.40 14.74 45.03
C ALA A 30 124.96 14.65 45.54
N GLN A 31 124.78 14.51 46.87
CA GLN A 31 123.45 14.47 47.48
C GLN A 31 122.67 15.78 47.32
N ARG A 32 123.35 16.94 47.37
CA ARG A 32 122.71 18.24 47.10
C ARG A 32 122.30 18.40 45.64
N ALA A 33 123.09 17.90 44.70
CA ALA A 33 122.73 17.89 43.29
C ALA A 33 121.52 16.97 43.01
N GLU A 34 121.46 15.81 43.66
CA GLU A 34 120.35 14.87 43.55
C GLU A 34 119.05 15.45 44.13
N GLN A 35 119.15 16.13 45.28
CA GLN A 35 118.00 16.77 45.92
C GLN A 35 117.48 17.98 45.11
N ALA A 36 118.39 18.76 44.50
CA ALA A 36 118.02 19.83 43.59
C ALA A 36 117.32 19.28 42.33
N PHE A 37 117.85 18.20 41.74
CA PHE A 37 117.25 17.54 40.59
C PHE A 37 115.86 16.97 40.90
N ILE A 38 115.66 16.33 42.06
CA ILE A 38 114.36 15.81 42.47
C ILE A 38 113.33 16.94 42.63
N LEU A 39 113.72 18.07 43.24
CA LEU A 39 112.83 19.22 43.39
C LEU A 39 112.50 19.88 42.05
N GLU A 40 113.45 19.93 41.11
CA GLU A 40 113.24 20.44 39.76
C GLU A 40 112.29 19.53 38.95
N VAL A 41 112.45 18.20 39.06
CA VAL A 41 111.55 17.22 38.45
C VAL A 41 110.13 17.32 39.03
N ILE A 42 109.99 17.51 40.35
CA ILE A 42 108.68 17.71 40.99
C ILE A 42 108.03 19.03 40.53
N ALA A 43 108.82 20.11 40.39
CA ALA A 43 108.33 21.39 39.89
C ALA A 43 107.87 21.32 38.42
N VAL A 44 108.56 20.54 37.58
CA VAL A 44 108.22 20.35 36.16
C VAL A 44 107.03 19.38 35.98
N LEU A 45 106.90 18.35 36.83
CA LEU A 45 105.82 17.35 36.72
C LEU A 45 104.53 17.71 37.46
N GLY A 46 104.55 18.67 38.40
CA GLY A 46 103.37 19.16 39.10
C GLY A 46 102.26 19.67 38.16
N PRO A 47 102.56 20.59 37.21
CA PRO A 47 101.60 21.08 36.23
C PRO A 47 101.06 19.97 35.31
N PHE A 48 101.89 18.97 34.98
CA PHE A 48 101.47 17.83 34.17
C PHE A 48 100.47 16.95 34.91
N ARG A 49 100.69 16.71 36.22
CA ARG A 49 99.76 15.96 37.07
C ARG A 49 98.41 16.67 37.23
N GLU A 50 98.40 17.99 37.38
CA GLU A 50 97.15 18.77 37.39
C GLU A 50 96.44 18.74 36.03
N ALA A 51 97.18 18.82 34.92
CA ALA A 51 96.60 18.71 33.59
C ALA A 51 95.96 17.33 33.36
N CYS A 52 96.59 16.23 33.79
CA CYS A 52 96.01 14.89 33.73
C CYS A 52 94.74 14.75 34.58
N ALA A 53 94.71 15.34 35.78
CA ALA A 53 93.52 15.33 36.63
C ALA A 53 92.36 16.12 35.99
N ARG A 54 92.65 17.29 35.41
CA ARG A 54 91.64 18.07 34.67
C ARG A 54 91.13 17.33 33.44
N LEU A 55 92.00 16.66 32.70
CA LEU A 55 91.62 15.83 31.56
C LEU A 55 90.65 14.71 32.00
N SER A 56 90.95 13.98 33.07
CA SER A 56 90.08 12.88 33.54
C SER A 56 88.71 13.40 34.02
N THR A 57 88.65 14.57 34.65
CA THR A 57 87.37 15.18 35.03
C THR A 57 86.56 15.65 33.82
N ALA A 58 87.24 16.17 32.79
CA ALA A 58 86.60 16.59 31.55
C ALA A 58 86.10 15.39 30.73
N GLU A 59 86.85 14.30 30.70
CA GLU A 59 86.44 13.02 30.08
C GLU A 59 85.20 12.43 30.77
N GLY A 60 85.18 12.40 32.11
CA GLY A 60 84.00 11.94 32.86
C GLY A 60 82.78 12.85 32.69
N ALA A 61 82.97 14.16 32.52
CA ALA A 61 81.86 15.08 32.19
C ALA A 61 81.35 14.87 30.76
N ALA A 62 82.26 14.61 29.80
CA ALA A 62 81.91 14.33 28.42
C ALA A 62 81.16 13.01 28.25
N GLU A 63 81.52 11.95 28.99
CA GLU A 63 80.77 10.69 29.01
C GLU A 63 79.35 10.88 29.55
N LYS A 64 79.19 11.58 30.68
CA LYS A 64 77.86 11.88 31.24
C LYS A 64 76.99 12.69 30.28
N ALA A 65 77.58 13.67 29.58
CA ALA A 65 76.88 14.45 28.57
C ALA A 65 76.45 13.59 27.37
N ARG A 66 77.29 12.64 26.93
CA ARG A 66 76.92 11.67 25.88
C ARG A 66 75.78 10.75 26.32
N GLU A 67 75.82 10.23 27.55
CA GLU A 67 74.72 9.41 28.08
C GLU A 67 73.41 10.18 28.16
N GLN A 68 73.44 11.44 28.61
CA GLN A 68 72.27 12.31 28.63
C GLN A 68 71.74 12.57 27.21
N ALA A 69 72.63 12.86 26.25
CA ALA A 69 72.24 13.04 24.85
C ALA A 69 71.61 11.76 24.24
N HIS A 70 72.14 10.57 24.57
CA HIS A 70 71.56 9.30 24.15
C HIS A 70 70.17 9.06 24.75
N ARG A 71 69.95 9.40 26.04
CA ARG A 71 68.63 9.28 26.68
C ARG A 71 67.61 10.23 26.05
N VAL A 72 68.00 11.47 25.77
CA VAL A 72 67.13 12.44 25.08
C VAL A 72 66.81 11.97 23.66
N ALA A 73 67.80 11.48 22.92
CA ALA A 73 67.59 10.93 21.59
C ALA A 73 66.66 9.71 21.59
N ALA A 74 66.82 8.80 22.55
CA ALA A 74 65.92 7.65 22.72
C ALA A 74 64.48 8.08 23.06
N GLY A 75 64.32 9.05 23.98
CA GLY A 75 63.01 9.61 24.32
C GLY A 75 62.32 10.30 23.14
N LEU A 76 63.07 11.04 22.32
CA LEU A 76 62.52 11.67 21.10
C LEU A 76 62.14 10.64 20.04
N LEU A 77 62.88 9.54 19.91
CA LEU A 77 62.52 8.45 19.00
C LEU A 77 61.24 7.72 19.47
N GLN A 78 61.09 7.53 20.78
CA GLN A 78 59.89 6.91 21.36
C GLN A 78 58.65 7.79 21.21
N LEU A 79 58.77 9.09 21.50
CA LEU A 79 57.70 10.07 21.24
C LEU A 79 57.31 10.13 19.76
N ARG A 80 58.30 10.01 18.87
CA ARG A 80 58.04 9.94 17.43
C ARG A 80 57.26 8.68 17.06
N SER A 81 57.62 7.50 17.57
CA SER A 81 56.85 6.29 17.30
C SER A 81 55.42 6.37 17.85
N GLU A 82 55.23 6.93 19.05
CA GLU A 82 53.90 7.12 19.64
C GLU A 82 53.04 8.09 18.81
N LEU A 83 53.64 9.16 18.27
CA LEU A 83 52.97 10.08 17.35
C LEU A 83 52.63 9.43 16.00
N ASP A 84 53.54 8.62 15.46
CA ASP A 84 53.32 7.90 14.20
C ASP A 84 52.19 6.86 14.37
N ASP A 85 52.15 6.15 15.50
CA ASP A 85 51.07 5.20 15.83
C ASP A 85 49.73 5.90 16.06
N ALA A 86 49.73 7.05 16.75
CA ALA A 86 48.53 7.86 16.95
C ALA A 86 48.00 8.45 15.63
N HIS A 87 48.89 8.87 14.74
CA HIS A 87 48.55 9.31 13.38
C HIS A 87 47.97 8.16 12.55
N ALA A 88 48.58 6.97 12.58
CA ALA A 88 48.08 5.79 11.87
C ALA A 88 46.68 5.40 12.37
N ALA A 89 46.48 5.32 13.69
CA ALA A 89 45.18 5.04 14.29
C ALA A 89 44.14 6.13 13.96
N GLY A 90 44.56 7.41 13.89
CA GLY A 90 43.71 8.51 13.46
C GLY A 90 43.24 8.38 12.01
N ILE A 91 44.16 8.02 11.11
CA ILE A 91 43.86 7.79 9.68
C ILE A 91 42.89 6.61 9.53
N GLU A 92 43.10 5.50 10.25
CA GLU A 92 42.20 4.34 10.23
C GLU A 92 40.80 4.66 10.74
N ARG A 93 40.68 5.42 11.84
CA ARG A 93 39.36 5.86 12.36
C ARG A 93 38.62 6.76 11.38
N VAL A 94 39.33 7.69 10.74
CA VAL A 94 38.73 8.57 9.71
C VAL A 94 38.33 7.77 8.48
N ALA A 95 39.15 6.80 8.06
CA ALA A 95 38.82 5.91 6.95
C ALA A 95 37.61 5.01 7.27
N ALA A 96 37.54 4.43 8.46
CA ALA A 96 36.42 3.61 8.92
C ALA A 96 35.12 4.42 9.03
N ALA A 97 35.18 5.64 9.56
CA ALA A 97 34.02 6.54 9.64
C ALA A 97 33.55 7.00 8.24
N ALA A 98 34.49 7.26 7.31
CA ALA A 98 34.18 7.59 5.92
C ALA A 98 33.54 6.40 5.19
N GLU A 99 34.00 5.17 5.45
CA GLU A 99 33.45 3.96 4.86
C GLU A 99 32.07 3.62 5.44
N GLN A 100 31.86 3.73 6.75
CA GLN A 100 30.53 3.60 7.36
C GLN A 100 29.54 4.63 6.81
N LYS A 101 29.97 5.90 6.65
CA LYS A 101 29.13 6.93 6.04
C LYS A 101 28.82 6.60 4.58
N ARG A 102 29.79 6.11 3.80
CA ARG A 102 29.55 5.64 2.42
C ARG A 102 28.57 4.48 2.37
N GLN A 103 28.67 3.52 3.28
CA GLN A 103 27.75 2.38 3.37
C GLN A 103 26.33 2.84 3.72
N ALA A 104 26.18 3.73 4.71
CA ALA A 104 24.90 4.33 5.07
C ALA A 104 24.30 5.16 3.90
N ASP A 105 25.11 5.98 3.23
CA ASP A 105 24.68 6.74 2.04
C ASP A 105 24.28 5.80 0.89
N ASN A 106 25.00 4.70 0.70
CA ASN A 106 24.69 3.70 -0.32
C ASN A 106 23.40 2.94 0.01
N GLU A 107 23.16 2.58 1.27
CA GLU A 107 21.90 1.97 1.72
C GLU A 107 20.74 2.94 1.59
N ALA A 108 20.89 4.19 2.03
CA ALA A 108 19.88 5.24 1.85
C ALA A 108 19.56 5.45 0.35
N ARG A 109 20.58 5.49 -0.52
CA ARG A 109 20.39 5.54 -1.98
C ARG A 109 19.78 4.27 -2.56
N ARG A 110 20.03 3.10 -1.98
CA ARG A 110 19.41 1.82 -2.40
C ARG A 110 17.93 1.82 -2.04
N VAL A 111 17.59 2.19 -0.81
CA VAL A 111 16.21 2.31 -0.33
C VAL A 111 15.45 3.37 -1.12
N ALA A 112 16.04 4.56 -1.35
CA ALA A 112 15.42 5.60 -2.18
C ALA A 112 15.17 5.11 -3.62
N ARG A 113 16.16 4.44 -4.25
CA ARG A 113 15.97 3.84 -5.58
C ARG A 113 14.93 2.73 -5.61
N TRP A 114 14.81 1.95 -4.53
CA TRP A 114 13.83 0.88 -4.43
C TRP A 114 12.41 1.44 -4.22
N ALA A 115 12.26 2.47 -3.37
CA ALA A 115 11.02 3.21 -3.20
C ALA A 115 10.58 3.91 -4.50
N GLU A 116 11.52 4.55 -5.21
CA GLU A 116 11.26 5.16 -6.52
C GLU A 116 10.94 4.10 -7.60
N GLY A 117 11.55 2.90 -7.50
CA GLY A 117 11.22 1.76 -8.33
C GLY A 117 9.80 1.23 -8.08
N LEU A 118 9.38 1.17 -6.82
CA LEU A 118 8.02 0.79 -6.41
C LEU A 118 6.99 1.82 -6.87
N THR A 119 7.24 3.13 -6.70
CA THR A 119 6.34 4.17 -7.21
C THR A 119 6.25 4.14 -8.72
N ARG A 120 7.37 4.01 -9.45
CA ARG A 120 7.34 3.83 -10.91
C ARG A 120 6.62 2.55 -11.33
N SER A 121 6.70 1.48 -10.54
CA SER A 121 5.99 0.22 -10.82
C SER A 121 4.48 0.38 -10.59
N ALA A 122 4.08 1.06 -9.51
CA ALA A 122 2.69 1.41 -9.24
C ALA A 122 2.14 2.31 -10.35
N GLU A 123 2.85 3.38 -10.73
CA GLU A 123 2.49 4.25 -11.84
C GLU A 123 2.40 3.49 -13.18
N ARG A 124 3.28 2.50 -13.42
CA ARG A 124 3.19 1.63 -14.61
C ARG A 124 1.97 0.73 -14.57
N HIS A 125 1.61 0.20 -13.41
CA HIS A 125 0.38 -0.59 -13.24
C HIS A 125 -0.85 0.29 -13.41
N ASP A 126 -0.91 1.46 -12.77
CA ASP A 126 -1.99 2.43 -12.93
C ASP A 126 -2.12 2.89 -14.39
N LEU A 127 -0.99 3.12 -15.07
CA LEU A 127 -0.98 3.47 -16.49
C LEU A 127 -1.36 2.28 -17.39
N SER A 128 -1.03 1.06 -17.00
CA SER A 128 -1.46 -0.17 -17.70
C SER A 128 -2.96 -0.38 -17.54
N GLU A 129 -3.49 -0.28 -16.32
CA GLU A 129 -4.92 -0.37 -16.04
C GLU A 129 -5.68 0.76 -16.72
N ALA A 130 -5.18 2.00 -16.68
CA ALA A 130 -5.76 3.12 -17.41
C ALA A 130 -5.73 2.90 -18.92
N LYS A 131 -4.65 2.32 -19.48
CA LYS A 131 -4.58 1.92 -20.89
C LYS A 131 -5.56 0.81 -21.22
N ASP A 132 -5.73 -0.19 -20.36
CA ASP A 132 -6.68 -1.28 -20.55
C ASP A 132 -8.12 -0.77 -20.48
N HIS A 133 -8.42 0.11 -19.52
CA HIS A 133 -9.70 0.80 -19.42
C HIS A 133 -9.96 1.70 -20.63
N GLN A 134 -8.94 2.44 -21.10
CA GLN A 134 -9.02 3.24 -22.31
C GLN A 134 -9.22 2.37 -23.55
N GLN A 135 -8.51 1.24 -23.68
CA GLN A 135 -8.66 0.31 -24.78
C GLN A 135 -10.06 -0.30 -24.78
N ARG A 136 -10.56 -0.76 -23.63
CA ARG A 136 -11.93 -1.25 -23.48
C ARG A 136 -12.95 -0.15 -23.82
N ALA A 137 -12.75 1.08 -23.34
CA ALA A 137 -13.62 2.20 -23.66
C ALA A 137 -13.61 2.53 -25.17
N VAL A 138 -12.44 2.51 -25.81
CA VAL A 138 -12.28 2.69 -27.26
C VAL A 138 -12.88 1.53 -28.03
N GLU A 139 -12.78 0.29 -27.55
CA GLU A 139 -13.42 -0.87 -28.15
C GLU A 139 -14.94 -0.81 -28.03
N PHE A 140 -15.47 -0.42 -26.86
CA PHE A 140 -16.88 -0.17 -26.64
C PHE A 140 -17.38 1.00 -27.50
N GLU A 141 -16.64 2.10 -27.59
CA GLU A 141 -16.96 3.24 -28.45
C GLU A 141 -16.88 2.83 -29.92
N ARG A 142 -15.87 2.06 -30.34
CA ARG A 142 -15.77 1.50 -31.70
C ARG A 142 -16.91 0.54 -31.99
N ALA A 143 -17.31 -0.32 -31.06
CA ALA A 143 -18.44 -1.23 -31.21
C ALA A 143 -19.75 -0.42 -31.34
N ARG A 144 -19.96 0.57 -30.46
CA ARG A 144 -21.11 1.48 -30.53
C ARG A 144 -21.13 2.33 -31.80
N ARG A 145 -19.97 2.83 -32.25
CA ARG A 145 -19.83 3.55 -33.52
C ARG A 145 -20.02 2.62 -34.70
N ARG A 146 -19.59 1.36 -34.64
CA ARG A 146 -19.91 0.36 -35.68
C ARG A 146 -21.41 0.07 -35.70
N ASP A 147 -22.05 -0.10 -34.57
CA ASP A 147 -23.50 -0.32 -34.49
C ASP A 147 -24.28 0.91 -34.99
N LEU A 148 -23.86 2.10 -34.58
CA LEU A 148 -24.42 3.37 -35.04
C LEU A 148 -24.17 3.54 -36.53
N ALA A 149 -22.94 3.36 -37.00
CA ALA A 149 -22.58 3.43 -38.41
C ALA A 149 -23.27 2.36 -39.23
N LEU A 150 -23.56 1.17 -38.70
CA LEU A 150 -24.30 0.12 -39.40
C LEU A 150 -25.79 0.46 -39.49
N ARG A 151 -26.37 1.06 -38.44
CA ARG A 151 -27.73 1.59 -38.45
C ARG A 151 -27.88 2.82 -39.35
N GLU A 152 -26.93 3.74 -39.26
CA GLU A 152 -26.83 4.93 -40.10
C GLU A 152 -26.58 4.52 -41.53
N ALA A 153 -25.71 3.52 -41.79
CA ALA A 153 -25.43 2.95 -43.11
C ALA A 153 -26.58 2.11 -43.65
N CYS A 154 -27.48 1.56 -42.83
CA CYS A 154 -28.67 0.87 -43.35
C CYS A 154 -29.57 1.81 -44.18
N ARG A 155 -29.63 3.11 -43.86
CA ARG A 155 -30.40 4.08 -44.65
C ARG A 155 -29.77 4.39 -46.02
N PRO A 156 -28.51 4.84 -46.13
CA PRO A 156 -27.84 5.05 -47.40
C PRO A 156 -27.48 3.73 -48.08
N PHE A 157 -27.39 2.58 -47.42
CA PHE A 157 -27.22 1.27 -48.07
C PHE A 157 -28.50 0.83 -48.77
N ARG A 158 -29.67 1.11 -48.17
CA ARG A 158 -30.95 0.96 -48.87
C ARG A 158 -31.08 1.96 -50.03
N ALA A 159 -30.64 3.20 -49.81
CA ALA A 159 -30.57 4.19 -50.89
C ALA A 159 -29.52 3.80 -51.95
N GLN A 160 -28.42 3.16 -51.56
CA GLN A 160 -27.36 2.69 -52.44
C GLN A 160 -27.82 1.47 -53.21
N LEU A 161 -28.59 0.55 -52.63
CA LEU A 161 -29.25 -0.53 -53.36
C LEU A 161 -30.19 0.04 -54.41
N ALA A 162 -31.01 1.04 -54.06
CA ALA A 162 -31.86 1.74 -55.02
C ALA A 162 -31.04 2.47 -56.09
N LEU A 163 -29.96 3.15 -55.70
CA LEU A 163 -29.03 3.82 -56.61
C LEU A 163 -28.17 2.82 -57.40
N GLU A 164 -27.93 1.60 -56.93
CA GLU A 164 -27.22 0.53 -57.62
C GLU A 164 -28.13 -0.13 -58.64
N ASP A 165 -29.43 -0.24 -58.34
CA ASP A 165 -30.45 -0.60 -59.30
C ASP A 165 -30.59 0.49 -60.38
N GLU A 166 -30.64 1.77 -59.98
CA GLU A 166 -30.57 2.90 -60.91
C GLU A 166 -29.23 2.96 -61.66
N ARG A 167 -28.10 2.61 -61.02
CA ARG A 167 -26.78 2.53 -61.65
C ARG A 167 -26.71 1.36 -62.60
N ARG A 168 -27.33 0.22 -62.32
CA ARG A 168 -27.42 -0.91 -63.26
C ARG A 168 -28.19 -0.47 -64.50
N LEU A 169 -29.34 0.19 -64.31
CA LEU A 169 -30.11 0.81 -65.38
C LEU A 169 -29.30 1.85 -66.16
N LEU A 170 -28.60 2.74 -65.46
CA LEU A 170 -27.76 3.76 -66.08
C LEU A 170 -26.53 3.15 -66.72
N VAL A 171 -25.90 2.10 -66.20
CA VAL A 171 -24.75 1.40 -66.80
C VAL A 171 -25.18 0.61 -68.01
N GLU A 172 -26.39 0.05 -68.04
CA GLU A 172 -26.97 -0.49 -69.27
C GLU A 172 -27.14 0.62 -70.32
N GLN A 173 -27.62 1.80 -69.91
CA GLN A 173 -27.73 2.98 -70.78
C GLN A 173 -26.35 3.54 -71.19
N LEU A 174 -25.37 3.53 -70.28
CA LEU A 174 -24.03 4.07 -70.49
C LEU A 174 -23.18 3.08 -71.29
N ALA A 175 -23.36 1.77 -71.14
CA ALA A 175 -22.78 0.76 -72.03
C ALA A 175 -23.38 0.89 -73.44
N ALA A 176 -24.67 1.21 -73.55
CA ALA A 176 -25.28 1.56 -74.83
C ALA A 176 -24.65 2.84 -75.41
N GLU A 177 -24.43 3.89 -74.61
CA GLU A 177 -23.76 5.13 -75.05
C GLU A 177 -22.24 5.00 -75.28
N GLU A 178 -21.51 4.18 -74.51
CA GLU A 178 -20.09 3.91 -74.65
C GLU A 178 -19.84 3.04 -75.87
N SER A 179 -20.73 2.09 -76.18
CA SER A 179 -20.71 1.44 -77.48
C SER A 179 -20.84 2.46 -78.62
N ALA A 180 -21.57 3.55 -78.41
CA ALA A 180 -21.71 4.64 -79.37
C ALA A 180 -20.50 5.61 -79.38
N ARG A 181 -19.79 5.79 -78.25
CA ARG A 181 -18.66 6.74 -78.08
C ARG A 181 -17.26 6.12 -78.17
N ALA A 182 -17.11 4.79 -78.10
CA ALA A 182 -15.85 4.06 -78.24
C ALA A 182 -14.93 4.57 -79.38
N PRO A 183 -15.42 4.85 -80.61
CA PRO A 183 -14.55 5.34 -81.68
C PRO A 183 -13.91 6.71 -81.43
N GLN A 184 -14.47 7.54 -80.54
CA GLN A 184 -13.93 8.87 -80.22
C GLN A 184 -12.84 8.83 -79.14
N LEU A 185 -12.92 7.88 -78.20
CA LEU A 185 -11.93 7.71 -77.12
C LEU A 185 -10.61 7.14 -77.61
N ASP A 186 -10.64 6.24 -78.59
CA ASP A 186 -9.41 5.70 -79.19
C ASP A 186 -8.61 6.80 -79.91
N GLN A 187 -9.29 7.76 -80.55
CA GLN A 187 -8.65 8.92 -81.18
C GLN A 187 -7.98 9.85 -80.16
N LEU A 188 -8.54 10.00 -78.97
CA LEU A 188 -7.97 10.83 -77.90
C LEU A 188 -6.80 10.16 -77.19
N LYS A 189 -6.86 8.85 -76.96
CA LYS A 189 -5.76 8.09 -76.32
C LYS A 189 -4.48 8.12 -77.15
N GLN A 190 -4.58 8.01 -78.48
CA GLN A 190 -3.44 8.21 -79.37
C GLN A 190 -2.81 9.60 -79.20
N ARG A 191 -3.63 10.65 -79.15
CA ARG A 191 -3.11 12.02 -78.97
C ARG A 191 -2.51 12.26 -77.58
N GLY A 192 -3.00 11.56 -76.56
CA GLY A 192 -2.49 11.64 -75.18
C GLY A 192 -1.15 10.94 -74.98
N SER A 193 -0.92 9.77 -75.60
CA SER A 193 0.38 9.08 -75.51
C SER A 193 1.52 9.91 -76.12
N ASP A 194 1.21 10.67 -77.16
CA ASP A 194 2.18 11.55 -77.82
C ASP A 194 2.59 12.72 -76.91
N TYR A 195 1.70 13.21 -76.05
CA TYR A 195 2.01 14.31 -75.12
C TYR A 195 2.83 13.85 -73.90
N VAL A 196 2.59 12.64 -73.38
CA VAL A 196 3.29 12.12 -72.18
C VAL A 196 4.76 11.80 -72.47
N THR A 197 5.06 11.35 -73.70
CA THR A 197 6.45 11.10 -74.11
C THR A 197 7.27 12.39 -74.27
N VAL A 198 6.62 13.53 -74.51
CA VAL A 198 7.27 14.85 -74.56
C VAL A 198 7.54 15.37 -73.15
N LEU A 199 6.57 15.29 -72.23
CA LEU A 199 6.71 15.80 -70.86
C LEU A 199 7.72 15.03 -69.99
N SER A 200 7.84 13.71 -70.19
CA SER A 200 8.80 12.89 -69.43
C SER A 200 10.27 13.24 -69.74
N ARG A 201 10.58 13.65 -70.97
CA ARG A 201 11.94 14.07 -71.35
C ARG A 201 12.37 15.39 -70.71
N GLU A 202 11.43 16.30 -70.45
CA GLU A 202 11.71 17.59 -69.83
C GLU A 202 11.95 17.47 -68.32
N LEU A 203 11.25 16.53 -67.65
CA LEU A 203 11.41 16.27 -66.21
C LEU A 203 12.77 15.64 -65.86
N ASP A 204 13.24 14.69 -66.67
CA ASP A 204 14.55 14.05 -66.48
C ASP A 204 15.72 15.07 -66.64
N HIS A 205 15.53 16.14 -67.40
CA HIS A 205 16.53 17.20 -67.56
C HIS A 205 16.62 18.11 -66.32
N THR A 206 15.51 18.39 -65.65
CA THR A 206 15.46 19.28 -64.48
C THR A 206 16.04 18.64 -63.22
N ASP A 207 15.86 17.33 -63.03
CA ASP A 207 16.37 16.63 -61.84
C ASP A 207 17.90 16.50 -61.84
N GLY A 208 18.54 16.46 -63.01
CA GLY A 208 20.00 16.46 -63.15
C GLY A 208 20.69 17.78 -62.78
N LEU A 209 19.96 18.90 -62.73
CA LEU A 209 20.50 20.21 -62.35
C LEU A 209 20.46 20.44 -60.84
N ILE A 210 19.47 19.87 -60.14
CA ILE A 210 19.28 20.04 -58.69
C ILE A 210 20.40 19.32 -57.90
N ALA A 211 20.80 18.13 -58.34
CA ALA A 211 21.86 17.35 -57.68
C ALA A 211 23.26 17.99 -57.72
N LYS A 212 23.53 18.92 -58.66
CA LYS A 212 24.83 19.60 -58.76
C LYS A 212 25.00 20.75 -57.74
N TYR A 213 23.93 21.44 -57.37
CA TYR A 213 24.01 22.62 -56.49
C TYR A 213 24.02 22.28 -54.99
N GLU A 214 23.59 21.09 -54.59
CA GLU A 214 23.59 20.66 -53.19
C GLU A 214 25.00 20.28 -52.69
N ALA A 215 25.85 19.73 -53.56
CA ALA A 215 27.23 19.33 -53.22
C ALA A 215 28.19 20.51 -52.96
N GLU A 216 27.90 21.70 -53.52
CA GLU A 216 28.75 22.90 -53.33
C GLU A 216 28.49 23.60 -51.99
N ARG A 217 27.33 23.38 -51.37
CA ARG A 217 26.91 24.06 -50.13
C ARG A 217 27.50 23.43 -48.86
N GLU A 218 27.79 22.13 -48.87
CA GLU A 218 28.34 21.41 -47.70
C GLU A 218 29.83 21.72 -47.45
N ASN A 219 30.60 22.08 -48.48
CA ASN A 219 32.03 22.36 -48.35
C ASN A 219 32.34 23.72 -47.68
N ALA A 220 31.40 24.68 -47.67
CA ALA A 220 31.61 26.01 -47.08
C ALA A 220 31.44 26.04 -45.54
N VAL A 221 30.67 25.12 -44.97
CA VAL A 221 30.32 25.12 -43.52
C VAL A 221 31.42 24.52 -42.64
N ILE A 222 32.32 23.71 -43.21
CA ILE A 222 33.40 23.05 -42.47
C ILE A 222 34.58 24.00 -42.19
N ALA A 223 34.81 25.01 -43.05
CA ALA A 223 35.92 25.95 -42.91
C ALA A 223 35.73 27.01 -41.80
N GLU A 224 34.49 27.37 -41.46
CA GLU A 224 34.18 28.44 -40.49
C GLU A 224 34.36 27.98 -39.02
N ARG A 225 34.21 26.69 -38.73
CA ARG A 225 34.30 26.14 -37.37
C ARG A 225 35.73 25.98 -36.83
N ALA A 226 36.75 25.98 -37.70
CA ALA A 226 38.14 25.79 -37.28
C ALA A 226 38.80 27.08 -36.71
N LEU A 227 38.30 28.27 -37.07
CA LEU A 227 38.88 29.56 -36.67
C LEU A 227 38.42 30.05 -35.28
N GLN A 228 37.28 29.57 -34.76
CA GLN A 228 36.71 30.04 -33.49
C GLN A 228 37.37 29.42 -32.24
N THR A 229 38.05 28.28 -32.37
CA THR A 229 38.65 27.53 -31.26
C THR A 229 40.02 28.06 -30.80
N LEU A 230 40.76 28.78 -31.65
CA LEU A 230 42.11 29.28 -31.34
C LEU A 230 42.14 30.58 -30.50
N VAL A 231 41.02 31.31 -30.43
CA VAL A 231 40.94 32.63 -29.76
C VAL A 231 40.65 32.51 -28.25
N ASN A 232 40.07 31.40 -27.78
CA ASN A 232 39.63 31.27 -26.39
C ASN A 232 40.69 30.70 -25.42
N ASP A 233 41.76 30.09 -25.93
CA ASP A 233 42.80 29.47 -25.07
C ASP A 233 43.88 30.46 -24.59
N GLN A 234 44.04 31.63 -25.24
CA GLN A 234 45.06 32.62 -24.85
C GLN A 234 44.66 33.52 -23.66
N ALA A 235 43.37 33.63 -23.32
CA ALA A 235 42.90 34.50 -22.23
C ALA A 235 43.03 33.87 -20.82
N ARG A 236 43.28 32.55 -20.72
CA ARG A 236 43.18 31.80 -19.46
C ARG A 236 44.51 31.68 -18.69
N ILE A 237 45.64 32.00 -19.32
CA ILE A 237 46.99 31.85 -18.75
C ILE A 237 47.44 33.12 -17.99
N ALA A 238 46.90 34.30 -18.31
CA ALA A 238 47.32 35.57 -17.69
C ALA A 238 46.77 35.81 -16.26
N ALA A 239 45.65 35.21 -15.88
CA ALA A 239 44.98 35.49 -14.59
C ALA A 239 45.49 34.66 -13.40
N ARG A 240 46.37 33.66 -13.63
CA ARG A 240 46.84 32.73 -12.59
C ARG A 240 48.19 33.12 -11.95
N ALA A 241 48.86 34.17 -12.45
CA ALA A 241 50.16 34.60 -11.95
C ALA A 241 50.09 35.72 -10.88
N GLU A 242 48.97 36.44 -10.73
CA GLU A 242 48.85 37.57 -9.78
C GLU A 242 48.36 37.18 -8.37
N ALA A 243 47.85 35.96 -8.16
CA ALA A 243 47.24 35.56 -6.89
C ALA A 243 48.24 35.00 -5.86
N ASP A 244 49.38 34.46 -6.30
CA ASP A 244 50.30 33.71 -5.42
C ASP A 244 51.30 34.62 -4.67
N GLU A 245 51.45 35.90 -5.05
CA GLU A 245 52.41 36.82 -4.42
C GLU A 245 51.89 37.47 -3.12
N LYS A 246 50.57 37.51 -2.92
CA LYS A 246 49.95 38.22 -1.77
C LYS A 246 49.90 37.38 -0.48
N HIS A 247 49.85 36.05 -0.60
CA HIS A 247 49.63 35.16 0.55
C HIS A 247 50.85 34.94 1.46
N ALA A 248 52.07 35.22 0.98
CA ALA A 248 53.30 34.97 1.73
C ALA A 248 53.64 36.05 2.79
N ARG A 249 53.04 37.25 2.73
CA ARG A 249 53.42 38.38 3.60
C ARG A 249 52.66 38.46 4.95
N GLU A 250 51.55 37.73 5.11
CA GLU A 250 50.68 37.82 6.31
C GLU A 250 50.99 36.79 7.41
N ALA A 251 51.91 35.84 7.16
CA ALA A 251 52.20 34.74 8.07
C ALA A 251 53.16 35.09 9.22
N ILE A 252 53.99 36.15 9.09
CA ILE A 252 55.07 36.45 10.05
C ILE A 252 54.60 37.33 11.23
N GLY A 253 53.54 38.13 11.06
CA GLY A 253 53.05 39.05 12.11
C GLY A 253 52.28 38.40 13.27
N ARG A 254 51.89 37.11 13.16
CA ARG A 254 51.06 36.43 14.18
C ARG A 254 51.85 35.85 15.35
N ARG A 255 53.17 35.66 15.19
CA ARG A 255 54.00 34.96 16.17
C ARG A 255 54.32 35.83 17.40
N ASP A 256 54.53 37.12 17.22
CA ASP A 256 55.08 37.98 18.27
C ASP A 256 54.01 38.51 19.24
N SER A 257 52.73 38.57 18.82
CA SER A 257 51.59 38.93 19.67
C SER A 257 51.19 37.84 20.69
N ALA A 258 51.63 36.59 20.48
CA ALA A 258 51.32 35.47 21.37
C ALA A 258 52.11 35.52 22.69
N ARG A 259 53.32 36.09 22.65
CA ARG A 259 54.23 36.11 23.80
C ARG A 259 53.87 37.17 24.86
N GLN A 260 53.14 38.21 24.48
CA GLN A 260 52.73 39.29 25.40
C GLN A 260 51.49 38.97 26.25
N ARG A 261 50.66 38.00 25.83
CA ARG A 261 49.41 37.65 26.54
C ARG A 261 49.65 36.76 27.76
N LEU A 262 50.63 35.87 27.70
CA LEU A 262 50.95 34.90 28.77
C LEU A 262 51.34 35.58 30.11
N THR A 263 51.84 36.81 30.09
CA THR A 263 52.16 37.56 31.32
C THR A 263 50.95 38.26 31.94
N GLN A 264 49.88 38.52 31.17
CA GLN A 264 48.66 39.20 31.66
C GLN A 264 47.67 38.24 32.33
N ASP A 265 47.76 36.93 32.05
CA ASP A 265 46.72 35.94 32.36
C ASP A 265 46.88 35.23 33.73
N GLY A 266 47.85 35.60 34.56
CA GLY A 266 47.93 35.15 35.97
C GLY A 266 48.46 33.72 36.20
N LEU A 267 49.23 33.17 35.26
CA LEU A 267 49.80 31.81 35.33
C LEU A 267 50.90 31.60 36.41
N LEU A 268 51.44 32.69 36.97
CA LEU A 268 52.47 32.68 38.02
C LEU A 268 52.00 33.50 39.23
N GLU A 269 52.08 32.93 40.44
CA GLU A 269 51.87 33.67 41.70
C GLU A 269 53.20 34.26 42.23
N ALA A 270 53.10 35.32 43.03
CA ALA A 270 54.28 36.01 43.55
C ALA A 270 55.09 35.11 44.49
N TYR A 271 56.36 34.86 44.13
CA TYR A 271 57.38 34.11 44.88
C TYR A 271 57.22 32.57 44.92
N GLU A 272 56.65 31.97 43.89
CA GLU A 272 56.70 30.51 43.67
C GLU A 272 57.98 30.09 42.91
N ASP A 273 58.64 29.00 43.33
CA ASP A 273 59.77 28.40 42.60
C ASP A 273 59.26 27.54 41.43
N VAL A 274 59.99 27.47 40.33
CA VAL A 274 59.57 26.84 39.06
C VAL A 274 59.18 25.37 39.27
N ALA A 275 59.90 24.65 40.13
CA ALA A 275 59.59 23.25 40.45
C ALA A 275 58.29 23.08 41.25
N ALA A 276 57.94 24.06 42.10
CA ALA A 276 56.71 24.03 42.90
C ALA A 276 55.46 24.39 42.08
N ALA A 277 55.60 25.34 41.15
CA ALA A 277 54.55 25.70 40.19
C ALA A 277 54.18 24.51 39.29
N VAL A 278 55.19 23.81 38.75
CA VAL A 278 54.99 22.60 37.95
C VAL A 278 54.28 21.51 38.75
N ALA A 279 54.73 21.20 39.97
CA ALA A 279 54.11 20.14 40.80
C ALA A 279 52.64 20.43 41.16
N ARG A 280 52.30 21.70 41.46
CA ARG A 280 50.93 22.11 41.76
C ARG A 280 50.02 22.00 40.54
N TRP A 281 50.50 22.43 39.37
CA TRP A 281 49.75 22.34 38.13
C TRP A 281 49.65 20.90 37.60
N GLU A 282 50.68 20.06 37.79
CA GLU A 282 50.62 18.61 37.52
C GLU A 282 49.60 17.90 38.43
N ALA A 283 49.54 18.24 39.72
CA ALA A 283 48.53 17.67 40.63
C ALA A 283 47.10 18.12 40.28
N LYS A 284 46.91 19.40 39.92
CA LYS A 284 45.62 19.92 39.43
C LYS A 284 45.22 19.28 38.10
N LYS A 285 46.17 19.07 37.20
CA LYS A 285 45.98 18.39 35.92
C LYS A 285 45.56 16.94 36.15
N ALA A 286 46.29 16.17 36.97
CA ALA A 286 45.96 14.78 37.27
C ALA A 286 44.58 14.61 37.95
N ALA A 287 44.19 15.53 38.84
CA ALA A 287 42.87 15.53 39.45
C ALA A 287 41.76 15.83 38.43
N ALA A 288 41.97 16.82 37.56
CA ALA A 288 41.02 17.18 36.50
C ALA A 288 40.93 16.10 35.39
N GLU A 289 42.02 15.39 35.11
CA GLU A 289 42.04 14.23 34.19
C GLU A 289 41.18 13.09 34.73
N ARG A 290 41.32 12.73 36.02
CA ARG A 290 40.48 11.69 36.64
C ARG A 290 38.99 12.07 36.68
N GLU A 291 38.67 13.30 37.08
CA GLU A 291 37.29 13.81 37.11
C GLU A 291 36.69 13.83 35.69
N ALA A 292 37.48 14.19 34.67
CA ALA A 292 37.06 14.15 33.28
C ALA A 292 36.83 12.72 32.78
N GLU A 293 37.70 11.78 33.15
CA GLU A 293 37.62 10.38 32.72
C GLU A 293 36.41 9.65 33.33
N GLU A 294 36.15 9.83 34.63
CA GLU A 294 34.94 9.35 35.31
C GLU A 294 33.68 9.93 34.68
N ALA A 295 33.64 11.25 34.45
CA ALA A 295 32.48 11.90 33.83
C ALA A 295 32.28 11.51 32.35
N CYS A 296 33.36 11.18 31.62
CA CYS A 296 33.28 10.67 30.25
C CYS A 296 32.68 9.26 30.23
N ASN A 297 33.13 8.39 31.14
CA ASN A 297 32.60 7.04 31.31
C ASN A 297 31.11 7.07 31.69
N ASP A 298 30.73 7.94 32.63
CA ASP A 298 29.33 8.12 33.02
C ASP A 298 28.47 8.64 31.86
N ARG A 299 28.96 9.62 31.09
CA ARG A 299 28.27 10.12 29.90
C ARG A 299 28.05 9.01 28.88
N ASP A 300 29.08 8.22 28.59
CA ASP A 300 29.02 7.15 27.60
C ASP A 300 28.10 6.01 28.05
N ALA A 301 28.11 5.67 29.36
CA ALA A 301 27.15 4.75 29.96
C ALA A 301 25.70 5.26 29.85
N GLN A 302 25.45 6.55 30.12
CA GLN A 302 24.11 7.14 29.92
C GLN A 302 23.71 7.19 28.44
N ALA A 303 24.65 7.41 27.52
CA ALA A 303 24.37 7.40 26.08
C ALA A 303 23.94 6.00 25.60
N GLN A 304 24.64 4.95 26.03
CA GLN A 304 24.27 3.56 25.74
C GLN A 304 22.91 3.19 26.36
N ALA A 305 22.64 3.61 27.59
CA ALA A 305 21.35 3.38 28.25
C ALA A 305 20.19 4.09 27.51
N LEU A 306 20.40 5.32 27.03
CA LEU A 306 19.42 6.04 26.22
C LEU A 306 19.16 5.35 24.87
N GLU A 307 20.21 4.84 24.23
CA GLU A 307 20.07 4.11 22.97
C GLU A 307 19.26 2.83 23.19
N ALA A 308 19.59 2.03 24.21
CA ALA A 308 18.84 0.84 24.59
C ALA A 308 17.36 1.15 24.90
N LEU A 309 17.08 2.14 25.76
CA LEU A 309 15.71 2.57 26.07
C LEU A 309 14.96 3.08 24.83
N SER A 310 15.64 3.78 23.92
CA SER A 310 15.01 4.28 22.68
C SER A 310 14.59 3.14 21.76
N THR A 311 15.42 2.10 21.63
CA THR A 311 15.10 0.92 20.83
C THR A 311 13.93 0.14 21.45
N GLU A 312 13.95 -0.11 22.76
CA GLU A 312 12.85 -0.79 23.46
C GLU A 312 11.53 0.00 23.37
N ARG A 313 11.60 1.32 23.51
CA ARG A 313 10.44 2.20 23.35
C ARG A 313 9.89 2.14 21.93
N SER A 314 10.74 2.21 20.90
CA SER A 314 10.29 2.13 19.51
C SER A 314 9.59 0.80 19.19
N ALA A 315 10.09 -0.32 19.74
CA ALA A 315 9.41 -1.61 19.68
C ALA A 315 8.05 -1.57 20.39
N THR A 316 7.99 -1.04 21.61
CA THR A 316 6.74 -0.94 22.39
C THR A 316 5.70 -0.05 21.70
N VAL A 317 6.13 1.04 21.03
CA VAL A 317 5.25 1.91 20.23
C VAL A 317 4.72 1.19 18.99
N ALA A 318 5.55 0.38 18.33
CA ALA A 318 5.11 -0.44 17.19
C ALA A 318 4.06 -1.48 17.65
N ASP A 319 4.29 -2.15 18.77
CA ASP A 319 3.33 -3.09 19.38
C ASP A 319 2.03 -2.40 19.79
N GLN A 320 2.11 -1.18 20.34
CA GLN A 320 0.92 -0.37 20.66
C GLN A 320 0.13 -0.02 19.39
N ALA A 321 0.79 0.36 18.30
CA ALA A 321 0.12 0.71 17.04
C ALA A 321 -0.61 -0.49 16.43
N THR A 322 0.01 -1.67 16.42
CA THR A 322 -0.59 -2.91 15.91
C THR A 322 -1.75 -3.38 16.79
N THR A 323 -1.59 -3.34 18.12
CA THR A 323 -2.64 -3.67 19.09
C THR A 323 -3.80 -2.69 18.99
N ARG A 324 -3.54 -1.40 18.78
CA ARG A 324 -4.58 -0.37 18.58
C ARG A 324 -5.42 -0.62 17.34
N GLY A 325 -4.77 -0.95 16.22
CA GLY A 325 -5.46 -1.33 14.99
C GLY A 325 -6.35 -2.55 15.21
N SER A 326 -5.82 -3.57 15.88
CA SER A 326 -6.55 -4.81 16.20
C SER A 326 -7.73 -4.57 17.15
N ALA A 327 -7.54 -3.74 18.18
CA ALA A 327 -8.58 -3.38 19.15
C ALA A 327 -9.71 -2.56 18.50
N SER A 328 -9.39 -1.63 17.58
CA SER A 328 -10.41 -0.87 16.85
C SER A 328 -11.28 -1.79 16.01
N ARG A 329 -10.66 -2.68 15.22
CA ARG A 329 -11.38 -3.66 14.39
C ARG A 329 -12.25 -4.58 15.23
N ALA A 330 -11.70 -5.16 16.30
CA ALA A 330 -12.46 -6.03 17.18
C ALA A 330 -13.67 -5.32 17.82
N ARG A 331 -13.54 -4.05 18.21
CA ARG A 331 -14.65 -3.25 18.74
C ARG A 331 -15.70 -2.91 17.69
N GLU A 332 -15.27 -2.60 16.47
CA GLU A 332 -16.18 -2.34 15.35
C GLU A 332 -16.97 -3.60 14.98
N ASP A 333 -16.31 -4.76 14.92
CA ASP A 333 -16.92 -6.06 14.67
C ASP A 333 -17.98 -6.40 15.73
N VAL A 334 -17.64 -6.25 17.03
CA VAL A 334 -18.58 -6.46 18.14
C VAL A 334 -19.76 -5.49 18.06
N ARG A 335 -19.50 -4.21 17.78
CA ARG A 335 -20.58 -3.21 17.66
C ARG A 335 -21.52 -3.55 16.50
N ALA A 336 -20.97 -3.93 15.35
CA ALA A 336 -21.76 -4.32 14.19
C ALA A 336 -22.61 -5.57 14.49
N ALA A 337 -22.02 -6.57 15.15
CA ALA A 337 -22.73 -7.79 15.55
C ALA A 337 -23.86 -7.52 16.55
N LEU A 338 -23.64 -6.66 17.54
CA LEU A 338 -24.68 -6.27 18.51
C LEU A 338 -25.81 -5.48 17.85
N ALA A 339 -25.49 -4.59 16.91
CA ALA A 339 -26.50 -3.86 16.14
C ALA A 339 -27.32 -4.80 15.23
N GLU A 340 -26.66 -5.75 14.55
CA GLU A 340 -27.33 -6.77 13.75
C GLU A 340 -28.24 -7.64 14.62
N LYS A 341 -27.77 -8.05 15.80
CA LYS A 341 -28.58 -8.77 16.80
C LYS A 341 -29.81 -7.95 17.19
N GLU A 342 -29.63 -6.68 17.53
CA GLU A 342 -30.72 -5.81 17.97
C GLU A 342 -31.79 -5.63 16.89
N VAL A 343 -31.39 -5.52 15.62
CA VAL A 343 -32.32 -5.44 14.49
C VAL A 343 -33.10 -6.75 14.34
N LEU A 344 -32.44 -7.90 14.44
CA LEU A 344 -33.10 -9.21 14.34
C LEU A 344 -34.06 -9.43 15.51
N ASP A 345 -33.61 -9.22 16.74
CA ASP A 345 -34.39 -9.38 17.98
C ASP A 345 -35.66 -8.50 18.02
N ALA A 346 -35.64 -7.37 17.31
CA ALA A 346 -36.74 -6.44 17.18
C ALA A 346 -37.57 -6.60 15.89
N ASP A 347 -37.25 -7.56 15.02
CA ASP A 347 -38.04 -7.75 13.78
C ASP A 347 -39.46 -8.22 14.13
N PRO A 348 -40.51 -7.51 13.66
CA PRO A 348 -41.89 -7.83 14.01
C PRO A 348 -42.34 -9.24 13.64
N LEU A 349 -41.83 -9.82 12.54
CA LEU A 349 -42.20 -11.17 12.13
C LEU A 349 -41.52 -12.23 12.99
N LEU A 350 -40.28 -11.96 13.44
CA LEU A 350 -39.62 -12.84 14.37
C LEU A 350 -40.33 -12.82 15.74
N CYS A 351 -40.66 -11.63 16.25
CA CYS A 351 -41.44 -11.48 17.48
C CYS A 351 -42.82 -12.15 17.38
N GLU A 352 -43.50 -12.07 16.23
CA GLU A 352 -44.77 -12.74 15.99
C GLU A 352 -44.63 -14.27 16.02
N VAL A 353 -43.59 -14.83 15.42
CA VAL A 353 -43.34 -16.28 15.38
C VAL A 353 -42.92 -16.84 16.74
N GLU A 354 -42.15 -16.07 17.51
CA GLU A 354 -41.73 -16.44 18.87
C GLU A 354 -42.78 -16.08 19.95
N GLU A 355 -43.87 -15.41 19.57
CA GLU A 355 -44.93 -14.92 20.48
C GLU A 355 -44.37 -14.07 21.66
N CYS A 356 -43.34 -13.27 21.39
CA CYS A 356 -42.64 -12.45 22.38
C CYS A 356 -42.57 -10.98 21.95
N GLU A 357 -42.44 -10.06 22.90
CA GLU A 357 -42.23 -8.63 22.57
C GLU A 357 -40.85 -8.38 21.94
N ARG A 358 -39.86 -9.15 22.36
CA ARG A 358 -38.50 -9.15 21.83
C ARG A 358 -38.01 -10.58 21.72
N ALA A 359 -37.65 -11.01 20.53
CA ALA A 359 -37.15 -12.35 20.28
C ALA A 359 -35.63 -12.42 20.57
N ASP A 360 -35.11 -13.63 20.76
CA ASP A 360 -33.67 -13.88 20.80
C ASP A 360 -33.25 -14.61 19.52
N GLY A 361 -32.53 -13.93 18.64
CA GLY A 361 -32.02 -14.50 17.39
C GLY A 361 -31.09 -15.71 17.57
N PHE A 362 -30.56 -15.93 18.78
CA PHE A 362 -29.76 -17.11 19.11
C PHE A 362 -30.57 -18.28 19.70
N ALA A 363 -31.87 -18.09 19.97
CA ALA A 363 -32.68 -19.16 20.55
C ALA A 363 -32.72 -20.39 19.63
N GLY A 364 -32.62 -21.57 20.24
CA GLY A 364 -32.58 -22.83 19.50
C GLY A 364 -33.82 -23.04 18.63
N GLY A 365 -33.60 -23.34 17.35
CA GLY A 365 -34.66 -23.73 16.42
C GLY A 365 -35.52 -22.58 15.87
N VAL A 366 -35.18 -21.32 16.14
CA VAL A 366 -35.87 -20.13 15.58
C VAL A 366 -35.92 -20.18 14.06
N GLU A 367 -34.79 -20.49 13.42
CA GLU A 367 -34.68 -20.66 11.96
C GLU A 367 -35.71 -21.67 11.42
N GLY A 368 -35.85 -22.81 12.10
CA GLY A 368 -36.83 -23.84 11.74
C GLY A 368 -38.27 -23.33 11.85
N ARG A 369 -38.61 -22.66 12.95
CA ARG A 369 -39.94 -22.09 13.18
C ARG A 369 -40.30 -21.00 12.16
N LEU A 370 -39.34 -20.15 11.77
CA LEU A 370 -39.53 -19.16 10.70
C LEU A 370 -39.81 -19.84 9.35
N ARG A 371 -39.10 -20.93 9.03
CA ARG A 371 -39.36 -21.70 7.80
C ARG A 371 -40.70 -22.41 7.83
N ASP A 372 -41.11 -22.95 8.97
CA ASP A 372 -42.42 -23.57 9.14
C ASP A 372 -43.54 -22.51 9.01
N ALA A 373 -43.35 -21.32 9.57
CA ALA A 373 -44.26 -20.19 9.40
C ALA A 373 -44.36 -19.75 7.92
N ALA A 374 -43.23 -19.71 7.20
CA ALA A 374 -43.24 -19.42 5.76
C ALA A 374 -44.00 -20.49 4.96
N ALA A 375 -43.76 -21.77 5.26
CA ALA A 375 -44.46 -22.88 4.63
C ALA A 375 -45.97 -22.86 4.92
N ASN A 376 -46.37 -22.47 6.12
CA ASN A 376 -47.78 -22.28 6.47
C ASN A 376 -48.42 -21.13 5.69
N ALA A 377 -47.71 -20.01 5.48
CA ALA A 377 -48.19 -18.91 4.65
C ALA A 377 -48.34 -19.31 3.17
N ASP A 378 -47.41 -20.10 2.64
CA ASP A 378 -47.54 -20.69 1.29
C ASP A 378 -48.74 -21.63 1.19
N LYS A 379 -48.93 -22.48 2.20
CA LYS A 379 -50.08 -23.40 2.25
C LYS A 379 -51.39 -22.62 2.21
N GLN A 380 -51.52 -21.57 3.01
CA GLN A 380 -52.70 -20.69 2.97
C GLN A 380 -52.91 -20.06 1.58
N ARG A 381 -51.82 -19.65 0.91
CA ARG A 381 -51.88 -19.14 -0.47
C ARG A 381 -52.39 -20.21 -1.45
N MET A 382 -51.88 -21.44 -1.35
CA MET A 382 -52.31 -22.56 -2.19
C MET A 382 -53.76 -22.95 -1.94
N ASP A 383 -54.18 -23.08 -0.69
CA ASP A 383 -55.55 -23.41 -0.31
C ASP A 383 -56.52 -22.33 -0.82
N SER A 384 -56.14 -21.05 -0.68
CA SER A 384 -56.87 -19.92 -1.26
C SER A 384 -56.95 -20.00 -2.78
N ARG A 385 -55.84 -20.34 -3.46
CA ARG A 385 -55.80 -20.50 -4.92
C ARG A 385 -56.74 -21.60 -5.38
N VAL A 386 -56.69 -22.78 -4.76
CA VAL A 386 -57.54 -23.93 -5.07
C VAL A 386 -59.02 -23.56 -4.88
N ALA A 387 -59.37 -22.92 -3.76
CA ALA A 387 -60.73 -22.46 -3.51
C ALA A 387 -61.24 -21.41 -4.52
N GLY A 388 -60.32 -20.67 -5.17
CA GLY A 388 -60.65 -19.63 -6.14
C GLY A 388 -60.72 -20.07 -7.60
N LEU A 389 -60.30 -21.29 -7.95
CA LEU A 389 -60.27 -21.75 -9.35
C LEU A 389 -61.65 -21.74 -10.01
N TYR A 390 -62.68 -22.13 -9.26
CA TYR A 390 -64.05 -22.13 -9.77
C TYR A 390 -64.57 -20.71 -10.05
N ASP A 391 -64.26 -19.75 -9.16
CA ASP A 391 -64.65 -18.36 -9.35
C ASP A 391 -63.94 -17.73 -10.58
N GLU A 392 -62.67 -18.05 -10.79
CA GLU A 392 -61.91 -17.59 -11.96
C GLU A 392 -62.42 -18.21 -13.27
N GLN A 393 -62.76 -19.50 -13.24
CA GLN A 393 -63.41 -20.15 -14.38
C GLN A 393 -64.76 -19.50 -14.67
N ALA A 394 -65.55 -19.21 -13.62
CA ALA A 394 -66.84 -18.56 -13.77
C ALA A 394 -66.73 -17.17 -14.42
N LEU A 395 -65.76 -16.36 -14.00
CA LEU A 395 -65.51 -15.04 -14.60
C LEU A 395 -65.19 -15.12 -16.09
N ARG A 396 -64.39 -16.10 -16.53
CA ARG A 396 -64.12 -16.30 -17.97
C ARG A 396 -65.39 -16.61 -18.75
N THR A 397 -66.24 -17.49 -18.23
CA THR A 397 -67.52 -17.80 -18.89
C THR A 397 -68.46 -16.59 -18.91
N PHE A 398 -68.41 -15.72 -17.89
CA PHE A 398 -69.13 -14.45 -17.91
C PHE A 398 -68.62 -13.50 -19.01
N GLU A 399 -67.32 -13.49 -19.31
CA GLU A 399 -66.76 -12.71 -20.42
C GLU A 399 -67.24 -13.24 -21.78
N ASP A 400 -67.32 -14.56 -21.93
CA ASP A 400 -67.69 -15.21 -23.19
C ASP A 400 -69.21 -15.18 -23.48
N THR A 401 -70.03 -15.44 -22.46
CA THR A 401 -71.48 -15.69 -22.62
C THR A 401 -72.37 -14.67 -21.91
N GLY A 402 -71.81 -13.87 -21.00
CA GLY A 402 -72.59 -12.96 -20.15
C GLY A 402 -73.51 -13.66 -19.16
N LEU A 403 -73.28 -14.94 -18.87
CA LEU A 403 -74.09 -15.79 -17.99
C LEU A 403 -73.19 -16.63 -17.06
N TRP A 404 -73.79 -17.17 -16.02
CA TRP A 404 -73.13 -18.13 -15.13
C TRP A 404 -72.80 -19.43 -15.89
N PRO A 405 -71.65 -20.09 -15.59
CA PRO A 405 -71.27 -21.32 -16.27
C PRO A 405 -72.33 -22.41 -16.23
N ALA A 406 -72.51 -23.07 -17.37
CA ALA A 406 -73.25 -24.33 -17.41
C ALA A 406 -72.55 -25.41 -16.58
N PRO A 407 -73.25 -26.49 -16.18
CA PRO A 407 -72.61 -27.64 -15.57
C PRO A 407 -71.43 -28.14 -16.41
N ARG A 408 -70.34 -28.55 -15.74
CA ARG A 408 -69.06 -28.91 -16.38
C ARG A 408 -69.22 -29.82 -17.59
N ASP A 409 -70.05 -30.85 -17.49
CA ASP A 409 -70.25 -31.83 -18.57
C ASP A 409 -71.01 -31.22 -19.76
N VAL A 410 -71.99 -30.35 -19.50
CA VAL A 410 -72.74 -29.62 -20.53
C VAL A 410 -71.81 -28.66 -21.27
N ASP A 411 -71.01 -27.87 -20.55
CA ASP A 411 -70.05 -26.94 -21.14
C ASP A 411 -68.99 -27.68 -21.99
N ARG A 412 -68.48 -28.82 -21.52
CA ARG A 412 -67.56 -29.69 -22.29
C ARG A 412 -68.18 -30.20 -23.59
N VAL A 413 -69.42 -30.69 -23.55
CA VAL A 413 -70.13 -31.18 -24.74
C VAL A 413 -70.38 -30.03 -25.72
N VAL A 414 -70.79 -28.86 -25.25
CA VAL A 414 -70.96 -27.65 -26.08
C VAL A 414 -69.65 -27.27 -26.77
N GLN A 415 -68.54 -27.21 -26.04
CA GLN A 415 -67.23 -26.86 -26.59
C GLN A 415 -66.74 -27.86 -27.63
N ARG A 416 -66.91 -29.17 -27.39
CA ARG A 416 -66.55 -30.23 -28.35
C ARG A 416 -67.39 -30.16 -29.62
N LEU A 417 -68.70 -29.96 -29.50
CA LEU A 417 -69.60 -29.80 -30.64
C LEU A 417 -69.26 -28.55 -31.46
N ARG A 418 -69.00 -27.40 -30.80
CA ARG A 418 -68.56 -26.17 -31.48
C ARG A 418 -67.24 -26.36 -32.22
N THR A 419 -66.29 -27.09 -31.62
CA THR A 419 -65.00 -27.40 -32.24
C THR A 419 -65.15 -28.31 -33.47
N ALA A 420 -66.14 -29.21 -33.44
CA ALA A 420 -66.53 -30.04 -34.59
C ALA A 420 -67.37 -29.29 -35.65
N GLY A 421 -67.55 -27.97 -35.49
CA GLY A 421 -68.31 -27.13 -36.42
C GLY A 421 -69.84 -27.24 -36.30
N VAL A 422 -70.34 -27.82 -35.20
CA VAL A 422 -71.77 -27.85 -34.88
C VAL A 422 -72.11 -26.63 -34.03
N ASP A 423 -73.05 -25.81 -34.50
CA ASP A 423 -73.60 -24.72 -33.69
C ASP A 423 -74.35 -25.33 -32.49
N ALA A 424 -73.82 -25.14 -31.29
CA ALA A 424 -74.34 -25.75 -30.07
C ALA A 424 -74.39 -24.71 -28.95
N PHE A 425 -75.45 -24.74 -28.16
CA PHE A 425 -75.63 -23.89 -26.99
C PHE A 425 -75.97 -24.74 -25.77
N SER A 426 -75.61 -24.29 -24.57
CA SER A 426 -76.26 -24.84 -23.38
C SER A 426 -77.74 -24.45 -23.41
N GLY A 427 -78.60 -25.26 -22.82
CA GLY A 427 -80.04 -24.96 -22.78
C GLY A 427 -80.33 -23.63 -22.09
N THR A 428 -79.57 -23.29 -21.05
CA THR A 428 -79.70 -22.01 -20.34
C THR A 428 -79.22 -20.82 -21.19
N GLU A 429 -78.13 -20.97 -21.95
CA GLU A 429 -77.66 -19.97 -22.92
C GLU A 429 -78.67 -19.76 -24.04
N TYR A 430 -79.27 -20.84 -24.55
CA TYR A 430 -80.29 -20.78 -25.58
C TYR A 430 -81.54 -20.03 -25.08
N LEU A 431 -82.01 -20.32 -23.85
CA LEU A 431 -83.10 -19.58 -23.22
C LEU A 431 -82.78 -18.10 -23.03
N ALA A 432 -81.54 -17.78 -22.62
CA ALA A 432 -81.11 -16.41 -22.41
C ALA A 432 -81.13 -15.58 -23.70
N ARG A 433 -80.70 -16.18 -24.82
CA ARG A 433 -80.63 -15.53 -26.13
C ARG A 433 -82.00 -15.38 -26.81
N ASN A 434 -82.88 -16.38 -26.66
CA ASN A 434 -84.10 -16.48 -27.49
C ASN A 434 -85.39 -16.06 -26.76
N LEU A 435 -85.39 -15.93 -25.43
CA LEU A 435 -86.48 -15.29 -24.70
C LEU A 435 -86.09 -13.89 -24.23
N ARG A 436 -87.10 -13.00 -24.15
CA ARG A 436 -86.98 -11.75 -23.41
C ARG A 436 -86.51 -12.03 -21.96
N ASP A 437 -85.85 -11.06 -21.34
CA ASP A 437 -85.28 -11.20 -19.98
C ASP A 437 -86.39 -11.23 -18.90
N ASP A 438 -87.09 -12.37 -18.85
CA ASP A 438 -88.18 -12.70 -17.93
C ASP A 438 -87.78 -13.98 -17.19
N ALA A 439 -87.22 -13.81 -15.98
CA ALA A 439 -86.69 -14.90 -15.17
C ALA A 439 -87.76 -15.96 -14.83
N ALA A 440 -89.00 -15.53 -14.58
CA ALA A 440 -90.09 -16.43 -14.17
C ALA A 440 -90.45 -17.40 -15.30
N LYS A 441 -90.54 -16.91 -16.54
CA LYS A 441 -90.82 -17.77 -17.71
C LYS A 441 -89.68 -18.73 -18.02
N LYS A 442 -88.44 -18.25 -17.97
CA LYS A 442 -87.25 -19.10 -18.19
C LYS A 442 -87.14 -20.21 -17.14
N ARG A 443 -87.40 -19.89 -15.86
CA ARG A 443 -87.43 -20.87 -14.77
C ARG A 443 -88.55 -21.90 -14.96
N ALA A 444 -89.75 -21.46 -15.34
CA ALA A 444 -90.86 -22.38 -15.60
C ALA A 444 -90.57 -23.38 -16.73
N LEU A 445 -89.84 -22.97 -17.77
CA LEU A 445 -89.40 -23.88 -18.84
C LEU A 445 -88.38 -24.90 -18.32
N ILE A 446 -87.40 -24.46 -17.52
CA ILE A 446 -86.41 -25.34 -16.90
C ILE A 446 -87.08 -26.39 -16.00
N GLU A 447 -88.04 -25.97 -15.18
CA GLU A 447 -88.80 -26.87 -14.30
C GLU A 447 -89.66 -27.86 -15.09
N ALA A 448 -90.22 -27.43 -16.22
CA ALA A 448 -91.04 -28.28 -17.07
C ALA A 448 -90.24 -29.33 -17.86
N ALA A 449 -89.00 -29.02 -18.26
CA ALA A 449 -88.13 -29.95 -19.00
C ALA A 449 -86.63 -29.72 -18.69
N PRO A 450 -86.13 -30.24 -17.56
CA PRO A 450 -84.74 -30.04 -17.15
C PRO A 450 -83.75 -30.74 -18.10
N ASP A 451 -84.10 -31.90 -18.66
CA ASP A 451 -83.21 -32.60 -19.61
C ASP A 451 -82.92 -31.76 -20.85
N THR A 452 -83.87 -30.92 -21.27
CA THR A 452 -83.77 -30.09 -22.45
C THR A 452 -83.09 -28.75 -22.15
N PHE A 453 -83.54 -28.05 -21.11
CA PHE A 453 -83.07 -26.70 -20.80
C PHE A 453 -81.86 -26.64 -19.87
N PHE A 454 -81.45 -27.76 -19.26
CA PHE A 454 -80.16 -27.97 -18.61
C PHE A 454 -79.21 -28.89 -19.42
N GLY A 455 -79.61 -29.28 -20.62
CA GLY A 455 -78.80 -30.05 -21.57
C GLY A 455 -78.10 -29.18 -22.62
N VAL A 456 -77.77 -29.79 -23.75
CA VAL A 456 -77.18 -29.11 -24.92
C VAL A 456 -78.20 -29.03 -26.03
N MET A 457 -78.31 -27.87 -26.66
CA MET A 457 -79.24 -27.61 -27.74
C MET A 457 -78.49 -27.37 -29.05
N VAL A 458 -78.95 -28.02 -30.13
CA VAL A 458 -78.37 -27.95 -31.47
C VAL A 458 -79.45 -27.69 -32.54
N PRO A 459 -79.10 -27.19 -33.74
CA PRO A 459 -80.01 -27.11 -34.87
C PRO A 459 -80.57 -28.49 -35.26
N ALA A 460 -81.80 -28.53 -35.76
CA ALA A 460 -82.44 -29.79 -36.15
C ALA A 460 -81.68 -30.53 -37.26
N ASP A 461 -81.09 -29.81 -38.20
CA ASP A 461 -80.24 -30.32 -39.28
C ASP A 461 -78.82 -30.72 -38.82
N ALA A 462 -78.47 -30.43 -37.57
CA ALA A 462 -77.17 -30.74 -36.99
C ALA A 462 -77.22 -31.86 -35.94
N LEU A 463 -78.41 -32.36 -35.56
CA LEU A 463 -78.54 -33.40 -34.54
C LEU A 463 -77.85 -34.71 -34.96
N ASP A 464 -78.06 -35.16 -36.20
CA ASP A 464 -77.41 -36.37 -36.72
C ASP A 464 -75.88 -36.20 -36.81
N ARG A 465 -75.42 -34.98 -37.15
CA ARG A 465 -73.99 -34.64 -37.18
C ARG A 465 -73.38 -34.62 -35.78
N ALA A 466 -74.10 -34.08 -34.80
CA ALA A 466 -73.68 -34.06 -33.40
C ALA A 466 -73.48 -35.47 -32.84
N GLN A 467 -74.35 -36.43 -33.18
CA GLN A 467 -74.20 -37.83 -32.76
C GLN A 467 -72.93 -38.51 -33.30
N LEU A 468 -72.42 -38.06 -34.44
CA LEU A 468 -71.24 -38.62 -35.09
C LEU A 468 -69.91 -38.00 -34.61
N VAL A 469 -69.94 -37.02 -33.71
CA VAL A 469 -68.72 -36.38 -33.19
C VAL A 469 -67.99 -37.35 -32.26
N PRO A 470 -66.72 -37.70 -32.55
CA PRO A 470 -65.97 -38.66 -31.75
C PRO A 470 -65.63 -38.07 -30.37
N GLY A 471 -65.65 -38.93 -29.34
CA GLY A 471 -65.20 -38.58 -28.00
C GLY A 471 -66.14 -37.65 -27.22
N LEU A 472 -67.41 -37.50 -27.63
CA LEU A 472 -68.37 -36.69 -26.87
C LEU A 472 -68.56 -37.18 -25.42
N SER A 473 -68.53 -38.49 -25.21
CA SER A 473 -68.65 -39.13 -23.89
C SER A 473 -67.38 -39.07 -23.03
N ASP A 474 -66.24 -38.66 -23.59
CA ASP A 474 -64.95 -38.80 -22.89
C ASP A 474 -64.88 -37.86 -21.69
N GLU A 475 -64.51 -38.38 -20.52
CA GLU A 475 -64.39 -37.60 -19.28
C GLU A 475 -65.66 -36.85 -18.82
N LEU A 476 -66.85 -37.30 -19.22
CA LEU A 476 -68.10 -36.83 -18.62
C LEU A 476 -68.32 -37.54 -17.28
N LEU A 477 -68.74 -36.79 -16.26
CA LEU A 477 -69.07 -37.35 -14.94
C LEU A 477 -70.52 -37.88 -14.89
N GLY A 478 -71.41 -37.34 -15.72
CA GLY A 478 -72.79 -37.77 -15.86
C GLY A 478 -73.34 -37.67 -17.29
N PRO A 479 -74.55 -38.19 -17.52
CA PRO A 479 -75.19 -38.13 -18.82
C PRO A 479 -75.61 -36.70 -19.17
N VAL A 480 -75.39 -36.32 -20.43
CA VAL A 480 -75.80 -35.01 -20.98
C VAL A 480 -76.78 -35.25 -22.12
N ALA A 481 -77.97 -34.67 -22.03
CA ALA A 481 -78.97 -34.74 -23.09
C ALA A 481 -78.65 -33.70 -24.18
N VAL A 482 -78.68 -34.13 -25.44
CA VAL A 482 -78.55 -33.26 -26.63
C VAL A 482 -79.89 -33.23 -27.34
N ARG A 483 -80.46 -32.03 -27.52
CA ARG A 483 -81.81 -31.81 -28.08
C ARG A 483 -81.80 -30.79 -29.20
N CYS A 484 -82.82 -30.80 -30.04
CA CYS A 484 -83.02 -29.74 -31.03
C CYS A 484 -83.47 -28.43 -30.38
N TYR A 485 -83.22 -27.31 -31.05
CA TYR A 485 -83.77 -26.00 -30.67
C TYR A 485 -85.30 -26.05 -30.49
N THR A 486 -85.76 -25.70 -29.29
CA THR A 486 -87.19 -25.63 -28.92
C THR A 486 -87.40 -24.62 -27.78
N LEU A 487 -88.53 -23.92 -27.80
CA LEU A 487 -89.00 -23.09 -26.68
C LEU A 487 -90.33 -23.60 -26.11
N VAL A 488 -90.75 -24.79 -26.52
CA VAL A 488 -91.99 -25.43 -26.11
C VAL A 488 -91.66 -26.56 -25.13
N ALA A 489 -92.26 -26.52 -23.94
CA ALA A 489 -92.17 -27.61 -23.00
C ALA A 489 -92.88 -28.86 -23.57
N PRO A 490 -92.28 -30.06 -23.43
CA PRO A 490 -92.95 -31.30 -23.79
C PRO A 490 -94.26 -31.47 -23.01
N SER A 491 -95.25 -32.08 -23.64
CA SER A 491 -96.59 -32.29 -23.07
C SER A 491 -96.64 -33.36 -21.95
N HIS A 492 -95.51 -33.99 -21.63
CA HIS A 492 -95.41 -34.99 -20.58
C HIS A 492 -95.03 -34.32 -19.25
N THR A 493 -95.93 -34.39 -18.27
CA THR A 493 -95.63 -33.97 -16.89
C THR A 493 -94.74 -35.02 -16.21
N HIS A 494 -93.58 -34.61 -15.72
CA HIS A 494 -92.71 -35.47 -14.91
C HIS A 494 -93.36 -35.74 -13.53
N GLU A 495 -93.40 -37.00 -13.09
CA GLU A 495 -93.72 -37.34 -11.70
C GLU A 495 -92.49 -37.01 -10.81
N GLY A 496 -92.47 -35.82 -10.22
CA GLY A 496 -91.38 -35.36 -9.35
C GLY A 496 -91.30 -33.83 -9.23
N PHE A 497 -90.32 -33.34 -8.47
CA PHE A 497 -89.97 -31.91 -8.42
C PHE A 497 -88.56 -31.71 -8.96
N VAL A 498 -88.36 -30.63 -9.73
CA VAL A 498 -87.06 -30.25 -10.29
C VAL A 498 -86.44 -29.20 -9.38
N VAL A 499 -85.19 -29.44 -8.96
CA VAL A 499 -84.38 -28.41 -8.30
C VAL A 499 -83.60 -27.68 -9.40
N GLY A 500 -84.08 -26.50 -9.76
CA GLY A 500 -83.41 -25.63 -10.73
C GLY A 500 -82.09 -25.05 -10.19
N PRO A 501 -81.39 -24.23 -11.00
CA PRO A 501 -80.16 -23.59 -10.55
C PRO A 501 -80.43 -22.67 -9.36
N GLY A 502 -79.45 -22.57 -8.47
CA GLY A 502 -79.55 -21.74 -7.27
C GLY A 502 -79.61 -20.23 -7.56
N ASP A 503 -79.22 -19.79 -8.75
CA ASP A 503 -79.25 -18.38 -9.18
C ASP A 503 -79.77 -18.24 -10.61
N ASP A 504 -80.52 -17.16 -10.87
CA ASP A 504 -81.03 -16.78 -12.19
C ASP A 504 -79.92 -16.35 -13.14
N ALA A 505 -78.71 -16.09 -12.63
CA ALA A 505 -77.53 -15.78 -13.41
C ALA A 505 -77.20 -16.82 -14.49
N ALA A 506 -77.67 -18.07 -14.36
CA ALA A 506 -77.50 -19.11 -15.38
C ALA A 506 -78.23 -18.83 -16.70
N PHE A 507 -79.34 -18.06 -16.67
CA PHE A 507 -80.20 -17.84 -17.84
C PHE A 507 -80.75 -16.40 -17.98
N HIS A 508 -80.45 -15.50 -17.04
CA HIS A 508 -80.94 -14.12 -17.02
C HIS A 508 -79.77 -13.12 -16.95
N HIS A 509 -79.64 -12.25 -17.95
CA HIS A 509 -78.48 -11.36 -18.08
C HIS A 509 -78.42 -10.29 -16.96
N GLY A 510 -79.56 -9.75 -16.54
CA GLY A 510 -79.60 -8.80 -15.41
C GLY A 510 -79.14 -9.39 -14.06
N ALA A 511 -79.41 -10.67 -13.78
CA ALA A 511 -78.97 -11.36 -12.57
C ALA A 511 -77.49 -11.77 -12.70
N ALA A 512 -77.10 -12.25 -13.88
CA ALA A 512 -75.72 -12.53 -14.27
C ALA A 512 -74.79 -11.32 -14.05
N ALA A 513 -75.21 -10.11 -14.44
CA ALA A 513 -74.42 -8.90 -14.25
C ALA A 513 -74.13 -8.58 -12.77
N LYS A 514 -75.12 -8.80 -11.88
CA LYS A 514 -74.96 -8.59 -10.43
C LYS A 514 -74.07 -9.66 -9.78
N LEU A 515 -74.23 -10.91 -10.19
CA LEU A 515 -73.41 -11.99 -9.67
C LEU A 515 -71.95 -11.86 -10.15
N ARG A 516 -71.76 -11.41 -11.39
CA ARG A 516 -70.45 -11.08 -11.96
C ARG A 516 -69.73 -10.02 -11.12
N SER A 517 -70.37 -8.89 -10.79
CA SER A 517 -69.71 -7.86 -9.98
C SER A 517 -69.31 -8.38 -8.59
N SER A 518 -70.16 -9.18 -7.94
CA SER A 518 -69.83 -9.82 -6.66
C SER A 518 -68.68 -10.84 -6.78
N LEU A 519 -68.61 -11.59 -7.88
CA LEU A 519 -67.49 -12.48 -8.18
C LEU A 519 -66.18 -11.72 -8.42
N GLU A 520 -66.22 -10.63 -9.21
CA GLU A 520 -65.06 -9.79 -9.47
C GLU A 520 -64.49 -9.24 -8.15
N GLU A 521 -65.34 -8.78 -7.23
CA GLU A 521 -64.93 -8.36 -5.88
C GLU A 521 -64.29 -9.49 -5.08
N ARG A 522 -64.88 -10.70 -5.09
CA ARG A 522 -64.34 -11.87 -4.38
C ARG A 522 -62.99 -12.31 -4.95
N VAL A 523 -62.84 -12.37 -6.27
CA VAL A 523 -61.58 -12.72 -6.95
C VAL A 523 -60.52 -11.66 -6.68
N ALA A 524 -60.87 -10.37 -6.74
CA ALA A 524 -59.95 -9.29 -6.42
C ALA A 524 -59.51 -9.32 -4.94
N ALA A 525 -60.43 -9.53 -4.00
CA ALA A 525 -60.11 -9.66 -2.57
C ALA A 525 -59.19 -10.87 -2.31
N ARG A 526 -59.47 -12.01 -2.95
CA ARG A 526 -58.65 -13.21 -2.87
C ARG A 526 -57.26 -13.00 -3.45
N ALA A 527 -57.14 -12.34 -4.60
CA ALA A 527 -55.86 -12.01 -5.22
C ALA A 527 -55.01 -11.12 -4.30
N ARG A 528 -55.62 -10.12 -3.63
CA ARG A 528 -54.94 -9.30 -2.61
C ARG A 528 -54.47 -10.14 -1.42
N ALA A 529 -55.31 -11.03 -0.91
CA ALA A 529 -54.93 -11.93 0.19
C ALA A 529 -53.79 -12.88 -0.19
N GLN A 530 -53.80 -13.43 -1.42
CA GLN A 530 -52.73 -14.27 -1.94
C GLN A 530 -51.41 -13.51 -2.10
N ALA A 531 -51.47 -12.25 -2.57
CA ALA A 531 -50.30 -11.39 -2.67
C ALA A 531 -49.70 -11.09 -1.29
N LEU A 532 -50.54 -10.76 -0.30
CA LEU A 532 -50.09 -10.54 1.08
C LEU A 532 -49.46 -11.80 1.69
N ALA A 533 -50.08 -12.98 1.50
CA ALA A 533 -49.53 -14.25 1.96
C ALA A 533 -48.19 -14.57 1.30
N GLN A 534 -48.04 -14.30 0.00
CA GLN A 534 -46.77 -14.45 -0.72
C GLN A 534 -45.69 -13.52 -0.16
N THR A 535 -45.96 -12.23 -0.02
CA THR A 535 -45.01 -11.27 0.53
C THR A 535 -44.59 -11.65 1.96
N ARG A 536 -45.54 -12.13 2.77
CA ARG A 536 -45.26 -12.62 4.13
C ARG A 536 -44.36 -13.86 4.11
N ALA A 537 -44.66 -14.85 3.26
CA ALA A 537 -43.84 -16.04 3.12
C ALA A 537 -42.40 -15.70 2.69
N ASP A 538 -42.25 -14.83 1.68
CA ASP A 538 -40.93 -14.41 1.18
C ASP A 538 -40.12 -13.68 2.26
N ARG A 539 -40.77 -12.80 3.03
CA ARG A 539 -40.12 -12.07 4.13
C ARG A 539 -39.72 -12.99 5.28
N LEU A 540 -40.55 -13.98 5.63
CA LEU A 540 -40.20 -15.00 6.63
C LEU A 540 -39.03 -15.87 6.19
N ARG A 541 -38.93 -16.25 4.90
CA ARG A 541 -37.76 -16.99 4.38
C ARG A 541 -36.49 -16.15 4.41
N ALA A 542 -36.56 -14.90 3.97
CA ALA A 542 -35.42 -13.98 4.02
C ALA A 542 -34.91 -13.80 5.47
N LEU A 543 -35.84 -13.63 6.41
CA LEU A 543 -35.53 -13.51 7.83
C LEU A 543 -34.92 -14.80 8.40
N ALA A 544 -35.40 -15.98 7.98
CA ALA A 544 -34.79 -17.25 8.36
C ALA A 544 -33.34 -17.35 7.86
N ASP A 545 -33.07 -16.90 6.63
CA ASP A 545 -31.72 -16.88 6.06
C ASP A 545 -30.81 -15.82 6.72
N ASP A 546 -31.37 -14.69 7.16
CA ASP A 546 -30.65 -13.69 7.96
C ASP A 546 -30.28 -14.25 9.34
N VAL A 547 -31.23 -14.88 10.05
CA VAL A 547 -30.98 -15.55 11.33
C VAL A 547 -29.94 -16.67 11.18
N GLN A 548 -30.06 -17.50 10.14
CA GLN A 548 -29.08 -18.56 9.88
C GLN A 548 -27.67 -18.00 9.67
N ARG A 549 -27.52 -16.94 8.87
CA ARG A 549 -26.23 -16.28 8.65
C ARG A 549 -25.67 -15.66 9.93
N PHE A 550 -26.53 -15.01 10.70
CA PHE A 550 -26.16 -14.40 11.98
C PHE A 550 -25.68 -15.46 12.97
N VAL A 551 -26.43 -16.55 13.16
CA VAL A 551 -26.05 -17.68 14.03
C VAL A 551 -24.78 -18.37 13.53
N ALA A 552 -24.61 -18.58 12.23
CA ALA A 552 -23.37 -19.17 11.70
C ALA A 552 -22.13 -18.32 12.00
N ARG A 553 -22.27 -16.99 11.92
CA ARG A 553 -21.18 -16.03 12.14
C ARG A 553 -20.89 -15.79 13.62
N TRP A 554 -21.93 -15.63 14.44
CA TRP A 554 -21.83 -15.12 15.81
C TRP A 554 -22.38 -16.05 16.89
N GLY A 555 -23.06 -17.14 16.51
CA GLY A 555 -23.60 -18.14 17.43
C GLY A 555 -22.52 -18.99 18.12
N ASP A 556 -22.96 -19.99 18.89
CA ASP A 556 -22.08 -20.91 19.65
C ASP A 556 -21.07 -20.20 20.57
N GLY A 557 -21.44 -19.04 21.13
CA GLY A 557 -20.57 -18.23 21.99
C GLY A 557 -19.47 -17.46 21.26
N LYS A 558 -19.46 -17.44 19.91
CA LYS A 558 -18.46 -16.66 19.14
C LYS A 558 -18.58 -15.16 19.39
N LEU A 559 -19.80 -14.64 19.56
CA LEU A 559 -20.02 -13.24 19.91
C LEU A 559 -19.40 -12.90 21.27
N ASP A 560 -19.65 -13.73 22.29
CA ASP A 560 -19.07 -13.54 23.62
C ASP A 560 -17.54 -13.61 23.58
N ALA A 561 -16.97 -14.56 22.84
CA ALA A 561 -15.53 -14.65 22.63
C ALA A 561 -14.96 -13.42 21.88
N ALA A 562 -15.72 -12.83 20.95
CA ALA A 562 -15.32 -11.61 20.26
C ALA A 562 -15.33 -10.40 21.21
N VAL A 563 -16.33 -10.31 22.09
CA VAL A 563 -16.39 -9.29 23.17
C VAL A 563 -15.20 -9.44 24.10
N GLU A 564 -14.94 -10.64 24.62
CA GLU A 564 -13.80 -10.91 25.50
C GLU A 564 -12.47 -10.58 24.84
N ARG A 565 -12.32 -10.87 23.54
CA ARG A 565 -11.14 -10.52 22.76
C ARG A 565 -10.97 -9.01 22.62
N ALA A 566 -12.04 -8.27 22.34
CA ALA A 566 -12.00 -6.82 22.26
C ALA A 566 -11.59 -6.20 23.61
N ASP A 567 -12.08 -6.75 24.72
CA ASP A 567 -11.72 -6.33 26.08
C ASP A 567 -10.29 -6.72 26.47
N ALA A 568 -9.81 -7.89 26.04
CA ALA A 568 -8.42 -8.29 26.22
C ALA A 568 -7.46 -7.34 25.48
N LEU A 569 -7.74 -7.03 24.21
CA LEU A 569 -6.94 -6.07 23.42
C LEU A 569 -7.00 -4.66 24.01
N ALA A 570 -8.14 -4.25 24.58
CA ALA A 570 -8.26 -2.97 25.27
C ALA A 570 -7.37 -2.89 26.52
N ARG A 571 -7.30 -3.98 27.30
CA ARG A 571 -6.41 -4.09 28.47
C ARG A 571 -4.94 -4.15 28.07
N GLU A 572 -4.61 -4.85 27.00
CA GLU A 572 -3.25 -4.88 26.46
C GLU A 572 -2.81 -3.48 26.01
N LEU A 573 -3.68 -2.74 25.33
CA LEU A 573 -3.40 -1.37 24.91
C LEU A 573 -3.17 -0.43 26.10
N SER A 574 -3.92 -0.56 27.19
CA SER A 574 -3.69 0.26 28.39
C SER A 574 -2.36 -0.08 29.06
N LEU A 575 -1.98 -1.37 29.11
CA LEU A 575 -0.68 -1.81 29.62
C LEU A 575 0.49 -1.28 28.76
N LEU A 576 0.39 -1.36 27.44
CA LEU A 576 1.41 -0.83 26.52
C LEU A 576 1.54 0.68 26.64
N THR A 577 0.43 1.39 26.79
CA THR A 577 0.43 2.85 27.01
C THR A 577 1.16 3.21 28.31
N ALA A 578 0.85 2.52 29.41
CA ALA A 578 1.53 2.73 30.69
C ALA A 578 3.03 2.36 30.63
N ARG A 579 3.41 1.37 29.83
CA ARG A 579 4.82 1.01 29.60
C ARG A 579 5.58 2.10 28.85
N ILE A 580 4.98 2.67 27.80
CA ILE A 580 5.57 3.79 27.06
C ILE A 580 5.77 5.00 27.97
N GLU A 581 4.78 5.33 28.80
CA GLU A 581 4.89 6.44 29.77
C GLU A 581 6.04 6.23 30.76
N ARG A 582 6.23 5.00 31.27
CA ARG A 582 7.37 4.67 32.14
C ARG A 582 8.72 4.81 31.41
N GLN A 583 8.82 4.29 30.20
CA GLN A 583 10.04 4.40 29.38
C GLN A 583 10.36 5.87 29.04
N ASP A 584 9.34 6.70 28.79
CA ASP A 584 9.51 8.14 28.56
C ASP A 584 10.07 8.86 29.79
N GLU A 585 9.60 8.50 30.99
CA GLU A 585 10.15 9.04 32.24
C GLU A 585 11.58 8.57 32.50
N GLU A 586 11.89 7.28 32.28
CA GLU A 586 13.24 6.74 32.41
C GLU A 586 14.23 7.41 31.44
N MET A 587 13.83 7.59 30.18
CA MET A 587 14.64 8.34 29.20
C MET A 587 14.86 9.79 29.64
N ARG A 588 13.85 10.44 30.23
CA ARG A 588 13.99 11.80 30.75
C ARG A 588 15.03 11.87 31.87
N VAL A 589 15.01 10.91 32.80
CA VAL A 589 16.00 10.82 33.88
C VAL A 589 17.40 10.58 33.32
N CYS A 590 17.58 9.66 32.36
CA CYS A 590 18.87 9.40 31.73
C CYS A 590 19.41 10.61 30.96
N ARG A 591 18.55 11.39 30.28
CA ARG A 591 18.97 12.65 29.64
C ARG A 591 19.48 13.67 30.66
N LEU A 592 18.76 13.87 31.76
CA LEU A 592 19.20 14.78 32.83
C LEU A 592 20.56 14.37 33.42
N ARG A 593 20.79 13.06 33.61
CA ARG A 593 22.08 12.53 34.09
C ARG A 593 23.20 12.73 33.06
N ARG A 594 22.92 12.49 31.79
CA ARG A 594 23.87 12.73 30.69
C ARG A 594 24.26 14.21 30.60
N ASP A 595 23.29 15.12 30.64
CA ASP A 595 23.54 16.56 30.59
C ASP A 595 24.36 17.04 31.79
N ALA A 596 24.15 16.44 32.97
CA ALA A 596 24.96 16.71 34.16
C ALA A 596 26.41 16.22 33.97
N ALA A 597 26.61 15.01 33.44
CA ALA A 597 27.93 14.48 33.13
C ALA A 597 28.65 15.32 32.05
N GLU A 598 27.94 15.76 31.00
CA GLU A 598 28.49 16.64 29.97
C GLU A 598 28.95 18.00 30.53
N ARG A 599 28.23 18.57 31.50
CA ARG A 599 28.68 19.79 32.20
C ARG A 599 29.94 19.54 33.00
N ILE A 600 30.04 18.43 33.73
CA ILE A 600 31.24 18.07 34.51
C ILE A 600 32.44 17.88 33.57
N VAL A 601 32.27 17.20 32.43
CA VAL A 601 33.31 17.06 31.40
C VAL A 601 33.73 18.43 30.84
N GLY A 602 32.76 19.32 30.58
CA GLY A 602 33.03 20.69 30.11
C GLY A 602 33.84 21.50 31.11
N ASP A 603 33.44 21.47 32.38
CA ASP A 603 34.13 22.15 33.48
C ASP A 603 35.54 21.58 33.68
N ALA A 604 35.71 20.25 33.69
CA ALA A 604 37.01 19.60 33.81
C ALA A 604 37.94 19.94 32.63
N ARG A 605 37.43 19.97 31.39
CA ARG A 605 38.19 20.40 30.21
C ARG A 605 38.60 21.87 30.27
N SER A 606 37.74 22.75 30.78
CA SER A 606 38.10 24.16 30.97
C SER A 606 39.23 24.33 31.99
N ARG A 607 39.21 23.55 33.09
CA ARG A 607 40.29 23.50 34.09
C ARG A 607 41.57 22.92 33.52
N LEU A 608 41.48 21.88 32.67
CA LEU A 608 42.62 21.28 31.97
C LEU A 608 43.26 22.27 31.00
N GLY A 609 42.47 22.95 30.17
CA GLY A 609 42.98 23.97 29.25
C GLY A 609 43.66 25.12 29.99
N ALA A 610 43.11 25.55 31.14
CA ALA A 610 43.76 26.54 32.01
C ALA A 610 45.08 26.01 32.62
N SER A 611 45.16 24.72 32.94
CA SER A 611 46.39 24.09 33.47
C SER A 611 47.45 23.78 32.41
N GLU A 612 47.07 23.55 31.16
CA GLU A 612 48.01 23.32 30.05
C GLU A 612 48.60 24.64 29.55
N LEU A 613 47.78 25.69 29.46
CA LEU A 613 48.27 27.06 29.32
C LEU A 613 49.22 27.38 30.48
N ALA A 614 48.81 27.01 31.70
CA ALA A 614 49.60 26.85 32.94
C ALA A 614 51.08 26.49 32.82
N LEU A 615 51.30 25.38 32.09
CA LEU A 615 52.53 24.58 32.07
C LEU A 615 53.40 24.82 30.84
N ALA A 616 52.86 25.49 29.80
CA ALA A 616 53.53 25.79 28.52
C ALA A 616 54.11 27.21 28.50
#